data_AF-A0A511ZA32-F1
#
_entry.id   AF-A0A511ZA32-F1
#
_cell.length_a   1.000
_cell.length_b   1.000
_cell.length_c   1.000
_cell.angle_alpha   90.00
_cell.angle_beta   90.00
_cell.angle_gamma   90.00
#
_symmetry.space_group_name_H-M   'P 1'
#
loop_
_entity.id
_entity.type
_entity.pdbx_description
1 polymer ?
#
loop_
_entity_poly.entity_id
_entity_poly.type
_entity_poly.pdbx_seq_one_letter_code
_entity_poly.pdbx_strand_id
1 'polypeptide(L)'
;MIPTERIIEEMERQLKYAKAADDEAAVREALTAVRALCQIVLVGNEQKDEPVITPRTMAISHKPLLSSLEGRPLEEEDANGGSIFDF
;
A
#
# COMPACT_ATOMS: atom_id res chain seq x y z
N MET A 1 6.34 5.16 -20.85
CA MET A 1 6.92 4.08 -20.03
C MET A 1 8.43 4.16 -20.15
N ILE A 2 9.18 3.85 -19.09
CA ILE A 2 10.64 3.71 -19.17
C ILE A 2 10.92 2.47 -20.02
N PRO A 3 11.79 2.54 -21.06
CA PRO A 3 12.10 1.37 -21.87
C PRO A 3 12.82 0.31 -21.03
N THR A 4 12.51 -0.96 -21.28
CA THR A 4 13.06 -2.09 -20.53
C THR A 4 14.59 -2.11 -20.60
N GLU A 5 15.16 -1.76 -21.75
CA GLU A 5 16.61 -1.67 -21.97
C GLU A 5 17.26 -0.68 -20.98
N ARG A 6 16.62 0.46 -20.74
CA ARG A 6 17.15 1.47 -19.81
C ARG A 6 17.10 0.99 -18.36
N ILE A 7 16.11 0.18 -18.01
CA ILE A 7 16.01 -0.42 -16.68
C ILE A 7 17.12 -1.46 -16.48
N ILE A 8 17.42 -2.25 -17.51
CA ILE A 8 18.51 -3.24 -17.49
C ILE A 8 19.86 -2.54 -17.31
N GLU A 9 20.15 -1.47 -18.07
CA GLU A 9 21.38 -0.67 -17.89
C GLU A 9 21.52 -0.15 -16.45
N GLU A 10 20.42 0.27 -15.84
CA GLU A 10 20.38 0.77 -14.47
C GLU A 10 20.61 -0.34 -13.44
N MET A 11 20.06 -1.54 -13.66
CA MET A 11 20.37 -2.71 -12.83
C MET A 11 21.86 -3.04 -12.91
N GLU A 12 22.46 -3.03 -14.09
CA GLU A 12 23.90 -3.28 -14.26
C GLU A 12 24.76 -2.27 -13.51
N ARG A 13 24.39 -0.99 -13.54
CA ARG A 13 25.11 0.04 -12.77
C ARG A 13 25.02 -0.23 -11.27
N GLN A 14 23.83 -0.54 -10.75
CA GLN A 14 23.66 -0.84 -9.32
C GLN A 14 24.45 -2.08 -8.90
N LEU A 15 24.49 -3.11 -9.76
CA LEU A 15 25.32 -4.31 -9.54
C LEU A 15 26.82 -4.01 -9.56
N LYS A 16 27.30 -3.14 -10.45
CA LYS A 16 28.70 -2.69 -10.45
C LYS A 16 29.03 -1.92 -9.18
N TYR A 17 28.14 -1.04 -8.73
CA TYR A 17 28.30 -0.30 -7.49
C TYR A 17 28.36 -1.23 -6.27
N ALA A 18 27.43 -2.19 -6.17
CA ALA A 18 27.44 -3.18 -5.08
C ALA A 18 28.73 -4.00 -5.04
N LYS A 19 29.27 -4.40 -6.21
CA LYS A 19 30.53 -5.16 -6.30
C LYS A 19 31.77 -4.36 -5.89
N ALA A 20 31.71 -3.04 -6.03
CA ALA A 20 32.80 -2.15 -5.69
C ALA A 20 32.67 -1.55 -4.28
N ALA A 21 31.54 -1.78 -3.60
CA ALA A 21 31.30 -1.28 -2.25
C ALA A 21 31.99 -2.15 -1.21
N ASP A 22 32.74 -1.52 -0.31
CA ASP A 22 33.37 -2.17 0.85
C ASP A 22 32.43 -2.28 2.07
N ASP A 23 31.28 -1.59 2.03
CA ASP A 23 30.30 -1.53 3.12
C ASP A 23 29.03 -2.34 2.82
N GLU A 24 28.59 -3.13 3.80
CA GLU A 24 27.43 -4.01 3.69
C GLU A 24 26.12 -3.22 3.52
N ALA A 25 26.02 -2.02 4.12
CA ALA A 25 24.83 -1.19 3.97
C ALA A 25 24.68 -0.69 2.53
N ALA A 26 25.77 -0.25 1.90
CA ALA A 26 25.79 0.16 0.50
C ALA A 26 25.43 -0.99 -0.46
N VAL A 27 25.90 -2.22 -0.18
CA VAL A 27 25.51 -3.42 -0.94
C VAL A 27 24.00 -3.67 -0.82
N ARG A 28 23.45 -3.61 0.40
CA ARG A 28 22.01 -3.83 0.64
C ARG A 28 21.14 -2.78 -0.05
N GLU A 29 21.56 -1.52 -0.04
CA GLU A 29 20.86 -0.43 -0.74
C GLU A 29 20.85 -0.64 -2.25
N ALA A 30 21.98 -1.01 -2.83
CA ALA A 30 22.10 -1.32 -4.26
C ALA A 30 21.19 -2.49 -4.67
N LEU A 31 21.15 -3.56 -3.86
CA LEU A 31 20.26 -4.70 -4.09
C LEU A 31 18.77 -4.32 -3.93
N THR A 32 18.45 -3.43 -3.00
CA THR A 32 17.09 -2.91 -2.82
C THR A 32 16.65 -2.10 -4.04
N ALA A 33 17.55 -1.29 -4.62
CA ALA A 33 17.29 -0.56 -5.85
C ALA A 33 17.04 -1.53 -7.03
N VAL A 34 17.84 -2.59 -7.17
CA VAL A 34 17.64 -3.62 -8.19
C VAL A 34 16.26 -4.29 -8.04
N ARG A 35 15.85 -4.63 -6.80
CA ARG A 35 14.51 -5.20 -6.55
C ARG A 35 13.39 -4.25 -6.99
N ALA A 36 13.50 -2.96 -6.69
CA ALA A 36 12.51 -1.97 -7.10
C ALA A 36 12.43 -1.82 -8.63
N LEU A 37 13.58 -1.85 -9.32
CA LEU A 37 13.64 -1.82 -10.78
C LEU A 37 12.93 -3.03 -11.41
N CYS A 38 13.10 -4.23 -10.84
CA CYS A 38 12.35 -5.41 -11.27
C CYS A 38 10.84 -5.24 -11.10
N GLN A 39 10.39 -4.68 -9.97
CA GLN A 39 8.96 -4.45 -9.73
C GLN A 39 8.35 -3.50 -10.76
N ILE A 40 9.06 -2.45 -11.17
CA ILE A 40 8.58 -1.50 -12.18
C ILE A 40 8.31 -2.20 -13.52
N VAL A 41 9.20 -3.12 -13.93
CA VAL A 41 9.04 -3.88 -15.19
C VAL A 41 7.89 -4.88 -15.11
N LEU A 42 7.73 -5.55 -13.98
CA LEU A 42 6.72 -6.59 -13.80
C LEU A 42 5.31 -6.00 -13.63
N VAL A 43 5.16 -4.98 -12.79
CA VAL A 43 3.87 -4.29 -12.55
C VAL A 43 3.40 -3.54 -13.81
N GLY A 44 4.33 -3.04 -14.64
CA GLY A 44 4.00 -2.41 -15.92
C GLY A 44 3.43 -3.38 -16.97
N ASN A 45 3.64 -4.68 -16.81
CA ASN A 45 3.13 -5.73 -17.70
C ASN A 45 1.88 -6.44 -17.16
N GLU A 46 1.55 -6.27 -15.88
CA GLU A 46 0.23 -6.61 -15.36
C GLU A 46 -0.75 -5.56 -15.86
N GLN A 47 -1.41 -5.86 -17.00
CA GLN A 47 -2.65 -5.17 -17.33
C GLN A 47 -3.52 -5.19 -16.07
N LYS A 48 -3.93 -4.00 -15.62
CA LYS A 48 -4.88 -3.86 -14.52
C LYS A 48 -6.14 -4.65 -14.87
N ASP A 49 -6.23 -5.88 -14.40
CA ASP A 49 -7.52 -6.48 -14.06
C ASP A 49 -8.02 -5.64 -12.89
N GLU A 50 -8.76 -4.59 -13.24
CA GLU A 50 -9.51 -3.77 -12.31
C GLU A 50 -10.38 -4.73 -11.50
N PRO A 51 -10.25 -4.81 -10.17
CA PRO A 51 -11.16 -5.63 -9.40
C PRO A 51 -12.53 -4.98 -9.54
N VAL A 52 -13.40 -5.61 -10.33
CA VAL A 52 -14.82 -5.28 -10.36
C VAL A 52 -15.35 -5.51 -8.94
N ILE A 53 -15.43 -4.42 -8.16
CA ILE A 53 -16.07 -4.44 -6.85
C ILE A 53 -17.56 -4.62 -7.13
N THR A 54 -17.99 -5.87 -7.23
CA THR A 54 -19.42 -6.17 -7.11
C THR A 54 -19.78 -5.99 -5.64
N PRO A 55 -20.74 -5.11 -5.29
CA PRO A 55 -21.21 -5.02 -3.93
C PRO A 55 -21.91 -6.33 -3.58
N ARG A 56 -21.21 -7.20 -2.86
CA ARG A 56 -21.79 -8.41 -2.27
C ARG A 56 -22.72 -7.97 -1.16
N THR A 57 -24.01 -7.83 -1.47
CA THR A 57 -25.06 -7.70 -0.46
C THR A 57 -25.04 -8.98 0.38
N MET A 58 -24.49 -8.89 1.58
CA MET A 58 -24.62 -9.96 2.57
C MET A 58 -26.09 -9.99 3.00
N ALA A 59 -26.81 -11.02 2.56
CA ALA A 59 -28.12 -11.33 3.11
C ALA A 59 -27.94 -11.69 4.59
N ILE A 60 -28.24 -10.75 5.47
CA ILE A 60 -28.29 -10.95 6.92
C ILE A 60 -29.49 -11.86 7.18
N SER A 61 -29.22 -13.17 7.34
CA SER A 61 -30.17 -14.13 7.86
C SER A 61 -30.46 -13.81 9.32
N HIS A 62 -31.66 -13.27 9.57
CA HIS A 62 -32.19 -12.96 10.89
C HIS A 62 -32.27 -14.23 11.76
N LYS A 63 -31.52 -14.25 12.87
CA LYS A 63 -31.83 -15.08 14.03
C LYS A 63 -31.80 -14.19 15.27
N PRO A 64 -32.93 -13.99 15.97
CA PRO A 64 -32.93 -13.22 17.20
C PRO A 64 -32.50 -14.14 18.36
N LEU A 65 -31.39 -13.81 19.03
CA LEU A 65 -31.16 -14.27 20.39
C LEU A 65 -30.85 -13.04 21.25
N LEU A 66 -31.75 -12.79 22.17
CA LEU A 66 -31.74 -11.70 23.14
C LEU A 66 -30.55 -11.84 24.08
N SER A 67 -29.78 -10.77 24.28
CA SER A 67 -29.07 -10.55 25.54
C SER A 67 -28.96 -9.06 25.81
N SER A 68 -29.47 -8.69 26.98
CA SER A 68 -29.61 -7.33 27.48
C SER A 68 -28.25 -6.68 27.75
N LEU A 69 -28.01 -5.51 27.17
CA LEU A 69 -27.11 -4.51 27.74
C LEU A 69 -27.66 -3.12 27.37
N GLU A 70 -28.48 -2.56 28.27
CA GLU A 70 -28.85 -1.14 28.25
C GLU A 70 -27.58 -0.28 28.44
N GLY A 71 -26.92 0.04 27.33
CA GLY A 71 -25.86 1.04 27.28
C GLY A 71 -26.49 2.41 27.09
N ARG A 72 -26.54 3.21 28.16
CA ARG A 72 -26.85 4.64 28.09
C ARG A 72 -25.78 5.33 27.21
N PRO A 73 -26.13 6.32 26.37
CA PRO A 73 -25.13 7.08 25.63
C PRO A 73 -24.16 7.75 26.60
N LEU A 74 -22.85 7.63 26.35
CA LEU A 74 -21.82 8.37 27.07
C LEU A 74 -21.84 9.81 26.53
N GLU A 75 -22.12 10.79 27.40
CA GLU A 75 -21.89 12.20 27.11
C GLU A 75 -20.40 12.50 27.35
N GLU A 76 -19.69 12.88 26.30
CA GLU A 76 -18.32 13.40 26.39
C GLU A 76 -18.38 14.94 26.36
N GLU A 77 -17.89 15.56 27.41
CA GLU A 77 -17.74 17.01 27.49
C GLU A 77 -16.61 17.44 26.52
N ASP A 78 -16.95 18.32 25.58
CA ASP A 78 -16.01 19.16 24.82
C ASP A 78 -15.43 18.64 23.49
N ALA A 79 -16.19 17.85 22.72
CA ALA A 79 -15.86 17.52 21.32
C ALA A 79 -16.49 18.48 20.28
N ASN A 80 -16.90 19.69 20.69
CA ASN A 80 -17.36 20.75 19.79
C ASN A 80 -16.36 21.92 19.76
N GLY A 81 -15.09 21.60 19.48
CA GLY A 81 -14.18 22.60 18.92
C GLY A 81 -14.71 23.01 17.55
N GLY A 82 -15.25 24.23 17.44
CA GLY A 82 -15.98 24.74 16.28
C GLY A 82 -15.29 24.42 14.95
N SER A 83 -16.08 23.91 13.99
CA SER A 83 -15.63 23.61 12.64
C SER A 83 -14.95 24.84 12.01
N ILE A 84 -13.66 24.70 11.69
CA ILE A 84 -12.79 25.71 11.07
C ILE A 84 -12.98 25.82 9.54
N PHE A 85 -13.99 25.15 8.97
CA PHE A 85 -14.32 25.33 7.56
C PHE A 85 -15.32 26.49 7.37
N ASP A 86 -14.72 27.67 7.26
CA ASP A 86 -15.23 28.91 6.68
C ASP A 86 -15.61 28.68 5.19
N PHE A 87 -16.90 28.85 4.86
CA PHE A 87 -17.44 28.91 3.49
C PHE A 87 -18.63 29.88 3.44
#